data_AF-A0A962ZRU7-F1
#
_entry.id   AF-A0A962ZRU7-F1
#
_cell.length_a   1.000
_cell.length_b   1.000
_cell.length_c   1.000
_cell.angle_alpha   90.00
_cell.angle_beta   90.00
_cell.angle_gamma   90.00
#
_symmetry.space_group_name_H-M   'P 1'
#
loop_
_entity.id
_entity.type
_entity.pdbx_description
1 polymer ?
#
loop_
_entity_poly.entity_id
_entity_poly.type
_entity_poly.pdbx_seq_one_letter_code
_entity_poly.pdbx_strand_id
1 'polypeptide(L)'
;FLRIVKAVSLPNDDIVDLNNTAFGRSTQQGMKEIVGYAAIEPDGSVMVKVPANVAFGVSVLDADGHRISARHQNWMQLRPGQVPQCNGCHVTQSGLSHGRSDAFSSAWAGAQVAGVSYPNTRAEWFVGEVGETMAEIRARITCATDCASIEPSMDLNYEDVWTDEIAAGRAADVSFSYAYADLTTPPPTSLNCMTQPWASNCRTVINYETHIHPLWAAPRPVLDSLGNPELDANGFPLTNTCTNCHTPIDDQAAPRVPAGQLDLSDGLSPDEADHFNAYRELLFPDNEQELNMGAVQDRLVQAGVDEDGNPILVTVTVNPSMRVEGANASSRFFSRFEAGQSHDGYLSDAEKRLLAEWLDVGAQYYNNPFDVPQN
;
A
#
# COMPACT_ATOMS: atom_id res chain seq x y z
N PHE A 1 -4.76 8.71 7.31
CA PHE A 1 -5.98 8.05 6.78
C PHE A 1 -6.30 6.75 7.51
N LEU A 2 -7.52 6.23 7.35
CA LEU A 2 -7.91 4.88 7.77
C LEU A 2 -8.17 4.01 6.53
N ARG A 3 -7.45 2.90 6.39
CA ARG A 3 -7.72 1.86 5.37
C ARG A 3 -8.63 0.79 5.96
N ILE A 4 -9.66 0.39 5.20
CA ILE A 4 -10.55 -0.73 5.54
C ILE A 4 -10.18 -1.92 4.65
N VAL A 5 -9.87 -3.06 5.26
CA VAL A 5 -9.45 -4.28 4.55
C VAL A 5 -10.42 -5.40 4.89
N LYS A 6 -10.76 -6.24 3.92
CA LYS A 6 -11.64 -7.39 4.06
C LYS A 6 -10.86 -8.69 3.84
N ALA A 7 -11.21 -9.72 4.61
CA ALA A 7 -10.76 -11.08 4.34
C ALA A 7 -11.44 -11.64 3.08
N VAL A 8 -10.67 -12.31 2.23
CA VAL A 8 -11.24 -13.07 1.11
C VAL A 8 -11.64 -14.45 1.60
N SER A 9 -12.92 -14.78 1.42
CA SER A 9 -13.41 -16.12 1.72
C SER A 9 -12.87 -17.07 0.66
N LEU A 10 -12.22 -18.14 1.11
CA LEU A 10 -11.74 -19.17 0.20
C LEU A 10 -12.91 -20.09 -0.19
N PRO A 11 -13.06 -20.40 -1.49
CA PRO A 11 -14.01 -21.41 -1.93
C PRO A 11 -13.59 -22.79 -1.41
N ASN A 12 -14.47 -23.78 -1.56
CA ASN A 12 -14.09 -25.18 -1.35
C ASN A 12 -13.06 -25.59 -2.41
N ASP A 13 -12.11 -26.44 -2.04
CA ASP A 13 -11.08 -27.03 -2.90
C ASP A 13 -11.69 -27.75 -4.13
N ASP A 14 -12.94 -28.24 -4.03
CA ASP A 14 -13.70 -28.80 -5.16
C ASP A 14 -14.06 -27.76 -6.26
N ILE A 15 -13.93 -26.46 -5.96
CA ILE A 15 -14.26 -25.35 -6.88
C ILE A 15 -12.98 -24.71 -7.42
N VAL A 16 -12.03 -24.44 -6.54
CA VAL A 16 -10.72 -23.87 -6.87
C VAL A 16 -9.70 -24.55 -5.97
N ASP A 17 -8.75 -25.27 -6.56
CA ASP A 17 -7.65 -25.89 -5.82
C ASP A 17 -6.52 -24.87 -5.69
N LEU A 18 -6.17 -24.53 -4.45
CA LEU A 18 -5.23 -23.45 -4.14
C LEU A 18 -3.96 -24.01 -3.52
N ASN A 19 -2.91 -24.08 -4.33
CA ASN A 19 -1.56 -24.35 -3.83
C ASN A 19 -1.08 -23.21 -2.91
N ASN A 20 -0.17 -23.52 -1.99
CA ASN A 20 0.45 -22.51 -1.11
C ASN A 20 1.17 -21.40 -1.91
N THR A 21 1.65 -21.71 -3.10
CA THR A 21 2.28 -20.78 -4.04
C THR A 21 1.32 -19.66 -4.46
N ALA A 22 0.01 -19.92 -4.55
CA ALA A 22 -0.99 -18.90 -4.89
C ALA A 22 -1.07 -17.75 -3.86
N PHE A 23 -0.77 -18.03 -2.60
CA PHE A 23 -0.67 -17.00 -1.55
C PHE A 23 0.70 -16.30 -1.59
N GLY A 24 1.77 -17.05 -1.86
CA GLY A 24 3.13 -16.54 -1.94
C GLY A 24 3.82 -16.37 -0.58
N ARG A 25 4.65 -15.33 -0.41
CA ARG A 25 5.52 -15.07 0.74
C ARG A 25 4.81 -15.10 2.10
N SER A 26 3.55 -14.66 2.17
CA SER A 26 2.81 -14.50 3.42
C SER A 26 1.56 -15.38 3.48
N THR A 27 1.73 -16.70 3.31
CA THR A 27 0.65 -17.69 3.31
C THR A 27 -0.29 -17.56 4.51
N GLN A 28 0.25 -17.32 5.71
CA GLN A 28 -0.52 -17.19 6.96
C GLN A 28 -1.42 -15.94 7.01
N GLN A 29 -1.15 -14.92 6.19
CA GLN A 29 -1.96 -13.71 6.16
C GLN A 29 -3.21 -13.86 5.30
N GLY A 30 -3.24 -14.86 4.40
CA GLY A 30 -4.35 -15.11 3.49
C GLY A 30 -4.60 -13.99 2.48
N MET A 31 -5.51 -14.27 1.56
CA MET A 31 -5.96 -13.32 0.53
C MET A 31 -6.82 -12.20 1.13
N LYS A 32 -6.62 -10.96 0.67
CA LYS A 32 -7.28 -9.76 1.19
C LYS A 32 -7.64 -8.78 0.08
N GLU A 33 -8.74 -8.07 0.32
CA GLU A 33 -9.22 -6.98 -0.51
C GLU A 33 -9.22 -5.68 0.28
N ILE A 34 -8.94 -4.56 -0.36
CA ILE A 34 -9.17 -3.24 0.25
C ILE A 34 -10.60 -2.80 -0.10
N VAL A 35 -11.35 -2.41 0.92
CA VAL A 35 -12.73 -1.94 0.79
C VAL A 35 -12.77 -0.46 0.43
N GLY A 36 -11.85 0.32 1.00
CA GLY A 36 -11.74 1.74 0.77
C GLY A 36 -11.02 2.46 1.92
N TYR A 37 -11.10 3.78 1.86
CA TYR A 37 -10.39 4.71 2.73
C TYR A 37 -11.32 5.73 3.37
N ALA A 38 -10.93 6.20 4.55
CA ALA A 38 -11.53 7.35 5.21
C ALA A 38 -10.44 8.34 5.64
N ALA A 39 -10.76 9.63 5.61
CA ALA A 39 -9.95 10.63 6.30
C ALA A 39 -10.00 10.40 7.82
N ILE A 40 -8.88 10.68 8.49
CA ILE A 40 -8.86 10.79 9.95
C ILE A 40 -8.79 12.29 10.23
N GLU A 41 -9.69 12.79 11.06
CA GLU A 41 -9.80 14.22 11.36
C GLU A 41 -8.64 14.70 12.24
N PRO A 42 -8.37 16.02 12.33
CA PRO A 42 -7.21 16.55 13.05
C PRO A 42 -7.13 16.17 14.53
N ASP A 43 -8.25 15.90 15.20
CA ASP A 43 -8.30 15.41 16.58
C ASP A 43 -8.06 13.89 16.71
N GLY A 44 -7.77 13.21 15.60
CA GLY A 44 -7.54 11.77 15.52
C GLY A 44 -8.82 10.92 15.43
N SER A 45 -9.99 11.53 15.41
CA SER A 45 -11.27 10.83 15.27
C SER A 45 -11.56 10.42 13.83
N VAL A 46 -12.33 9.36 13.65
CA VAL A 46 -12.79 8.88 12.34
C VAL A 46 -14.16 8.24 12.48
N MET A 47 -15.04 8.56 11.54
CA MET A 47 -16.35 7.93 11.40
C MET A 47 -16.54 7.56 9.93
N VAL A 48 -16.84 6.29 9.66
CA VAL A 48 -16.95 5.79 8.29
C VAL A 48 -17.95 4.64 8.21
N LYS A 49 -18.70 4.57 7.12
CA LYS A 49 -19.53 3.42 6.77
C LYS A 49 -18.66 2.26 6.35
N VAL A 50 -19.08 1.06 6.69
CA VAL A 50 -18.44 -0.18 6.24
C VAL A 50 -19.51 -1.13 5.69
N PRO A 51 -19.16 -2.03 4.75
CA PRO A 51 -20.09 -3.05 4.30
C PRO A 51 -20.60 -3.90 5.47
N ALA A 52 -21.93 -3.98 5.61
CA ALA A 52 -22.55 -4.82 6.63
C ALA A 52 -22.37 -6.31 6.32
N ASN A 53 -22.33 -7.13 7.38
CA ASN A 53 -22.13 -8.58 7.32
C ASN A 53 -20.82 -9.03 6.65
N VAL A 54 -19.86 -8.12 6.48
CA VAL A 54 -18.52 -8.39 5.96
C VAL A 54 -17.52 -8.39 7.12
N ALA A 55 -16.62 -9.38 7.14
CA ALA A 55 -15.47 -9.37 8.03
C ALA A 55 -14.44 -8.36 7.54
N PHE A 56 -14.15 -7.34 8.35
CA PHE A 56 -13.19 -6.29 8.01
C PHE A 56 -12.21 -6.00 9.15
N GLY A 57 -11.03 -5.51 8.79
CA GLY A 57 -10.03 -4.94 9.68
C GLY A 57 -9.71 -3.51 9.24
N VAL A 58 -8.97 -2.79 10.07
CA VAL A 58 -8.56 -1.41 9.78
C VAL A 58 -7.06 -1.19 9.96
N SER A 59 -6.52 -0.21 9.25
CA SER A 59 -5.12 0.21 9.37
C SER A 59 -5.03 1.73 9.34
N VAL A 60 -4.26 2.29 10.28
CA VAL A 60 -3.97 3.73 10.31
C VAL A 60 -2.79 3.99 9.39
N LEU A 61 -2.93 5.00 8.54
CA LEU A 61 -1.96 5.37 7.51
C LEU A 61 -1.46 6.81 7.71
N ASP A 62 -0.22 7.06 7.30
CA ASP A 62 0.31 8.41 7.11
C ASP A 62 -0.24 9.07 5.82
N ALA A 63 0.32 10.23 5.47
CA ALA A 63 -0.07 11.01 4.30
C ALA A 63 0.22 10.28 2.99
N ASP A 64 1.31 9.51 2.93
CA ASP A 64 1.74 8.74 1.75
C ASP A 64 0.97 7.42 1.58
N GLY A 65 0.07 7.11 2.52
CA GLY A 65 -0.75 5.90 2.49
C GLY A 65 -0.05 4.66 3.05
N HIS A 66 1.08 4.82 3.75
CA HIS A 66 1.79 3.71 4.39
C HIS A 66 1.19 3.42 5.77
N ARG A 67 1.05 2.15 6.12
CA ARG A 67 0.61 1.77 7.46
C ARG A 67 1.64 2.16 8.52
N ILE A 68 1.20 2.91 9.53
CA ILE A 68 2.07 3.39 10.63
C ILE A 68 1.94 2.59 11.93
N SER A 69 1.03 1.61 11.97
CA SER A 69 0.80 0.76 13.14
C SER A 69 0.98 -0.72 12.82
N ALA A 70 1.04 -1.54 13.88
CA ALA A 70 0.97 -2.98 13.73
C ALA A 70 -0.34 -3.37 13.00
N ARG A 71 -0.24 -4.36 12.14
CA ARG A 71 -1.41 -4.88 11.41
C ARG A 71 -2.47 -5.35 12.41
N HIS A 72 -3.71 -4.95 12.19
CA HIS A 72 -4.83 -5.44 12.99
C HIS A 72 -5.12 -6.90 12.61
N GLN A 73 -5.02 -7.81 13.58
CA GLN A 73 -5.11 -9.26 13.37
C GLN A 73 -6.47 -9.85 13.74
N ASN A 74 -7.48 -9.03 14.04
CA ASN A 74 -8.81 -9.50 14.43
C ASN A 74 -9.86 -8.94 13.48
N TRP A 75 -10.82 -9.77 13.10
CA TRP A 75 -11.89 -9.35 12.22
C TRP A 75 -13.04 -8.74 13.01
N MET A 76 -13.49 -7.57 12.56
CA MET A 76 -14.71 -6.92 13.00
C MET A 76 -15.83 -7.20 12.01
N GLN A 77 -17.07 -7.17 12.48
CA GLN A 77 -18.25 -7.32 11.65
C GLN A 77 -19.39 -6.52 12.25
N LEU A 78 -20.19 -5.88 11.38
CA LEU A 78 -21.35 -5.11 11.78
C LEU A 78 -22.61 -5.58 11.08
N ARG A 79 -23.74 -5.50 11.78
CA ARG A 79 -25.07 -5.69 11.18
C ARG A 79 -25.52 -4.41 10.44
N PRO A 80 -26.46 -4.52 9.50
CA PRO A 80 -27.04 -3.35 8.85
C PRO A 80 -27.57 -2.34 9.89
N GLY A 81 -27.16 -1.08 9.76
CA GLY A 81 -27.57 0.01 10.66
C GLY A 81 -26.88 0.03 12.03
N GLN A 82 -25.96 -0.90 12.32
CA GLN A 82 -25.21 -0.89 13.56
C GLN A 82 -24.14 0.21 13.53
N VAL A 83 -24.07 1.00 14.61
CA VAL A 83 -23.08 2.08 14.79
C VAL A 83 -22.22 1.76 16.01
N PRO A 84 -21.15 0.94 15.86
CA PRO A 84 -20.23 0.69 16.95
C PRO A 84 -19.37 1.93 17.19
N GLN A 85 -18.97 2.17 18.43
CA GLN A 85 -18.00 3.19 18.78
C GLN A 85 -16.78 2.53 19.42
N CYS A 86 -15.61 3.10 19.14
CA CYS A 86 -14.34 2.68 19.72
C CYS A 86 -13.71 3.88 20.43
N ASN A 87 -13.21 3.64 21.62
CA ASN A 87 -12.64 4.68 22.48
C ASN A 87 -11.15 4.94 22.17
N GLY A 88 -10.60 4.33 21.12
CA GLY A 88 -9.21 4.43 20.70
C GLY A 88 -8.71 3.14 20.05
N CYS A 89 -7.49 3.19 19.50
CA CYS A 89 -6.79 2.00 19.03
C CYS A 89 -6.21 1.20 20.22
N HIS A 90 -6.28 -0.13 20.18
CA HIS A 90 -5.75 -0.97 21.25
C HIS A 90 -4.21 -0.93 21.27
N VAL A 91 -3.63 -0.32 22.30
CA VAL A 91 -2.21 -0.43 22.61
C VAL A 91 -2.05 -1.49 23.70
N THR A 92 -1.11 -2.42 23.54
CA THR A 92 -0.87 -3.45 24.57
C THR A 92 -0.70 -2.81 25.94
N GLN A 93 -1.37 -3.38 26.96
CA GLN A 93 -1.35 -2.91 28.35
C GLN A 93 -2.01 -1.54 28.62
N SER A 94 -2.67 -0.90 27.63
CA SER A 94 -3.43 0.33 27.89
C SER A 94 -4.79 0.07 28.55
N GLY A 95 -5.27 -1.17 28.49
CA GLY A 95 -6.64 -1.53 28.86
C GLY A 95 -7.66 -1.21 27.77
N LEU A 96 -7.40 -0.29 26.83
CA LEU A 96 -8.38 0.19 25.85
C LEU A 96 -8.80 -0.91 24.84
N SER A 97 -10.07 -1.34 24.88
CA SER A 97 -10.67 -2.22 23.86
C SER A 97 -11.38 -1.43 22.76
N HIS A 98 -11.29 -1.91 21.52
CA HIS A 98 -12.21 -1.54 20.45
C HIS A 98 -13.49 -2.41 20.58
N GLY A 99 -14.66 -1.84 20.29
CA GLY A 99 -15.93 -2.57 20.21
C GLY A 99 -16.76 -2.71 21.51
N ARG A 100 -16.32 -2.14 22.64
CA ARG A 100 -17.15 -1.97 23.85
C ARG A 100 -17.06 -0.52 24.33
N SER A 101 -18.01 0.30 23.92
CA SER A 101 -18.06 1.73 24.25
C SER A 101 -18.15 2.00 25.75
N ASP A 102 -18.70 1.05 26.53
CA ASP A 102 -18.88 1.12 27.98
C ASP A 102 -17.67 0.60 28.78
N ALA A 103 -16.69 -0.01 28.13
CA ALA A 103 -15.64 -0.73 28.84
C ALA A 103 -14.43 0.14 29.21
N PHE A 104 -14.22 1.31 28.58
CA PHE A 104 -13.04 2.15 28.77
C PHE A 104 -13.31 3.64 28.55
N SER A 105 -12.47 4.51 29.10
CA SER A 105 -12.52 5.95 28.79
C SER A 105 -12.07 6.21 27.35
N SER A 106 -12.68 7.19 26.68
CA SER A 106 -12.22 7.67 25.38
C SER A 106 -10.79 8.21 25.46
N ALA A 107 -9.98 7.90 24.45
CA ALA A 107 -8.66 8.50 24.24
C ALA A 107 -8.74 10.00 24.00
N TRP A 108 -9.90 10.48 23.54
CA TRP A 108 -10.20 11.89 23.33
C TRP A 108 -11.56 12.25 23.92
N ALA A 109 -11.60 13.24 24.81
CA ALA A 109 -12.81 13.63 25.52
C ALA A 109 -13.81 14.43 24.66
N GLY A 110 -13.44 14.77 23.42
CA GLY A 110 -14.26 15.59 22.53
C GLY A 110 -14.30 17.06 22.94
N ALA A 111 -15.18 17.81 22.27
CA ALA A 111 -15.37 19.23 22.50
C ALA A 111 -15.85 19.53 23.93
N GLN A 112 -15.31 20.59 24.55
CA GLN A 112 -15.62 20.94 25.95
C GLN A 112 -16.81 21.91 26.08
N VAL A 113 -17.21 22.56 24.98
CA VAL A 113 -18.26 23.59 24.95
C VAL A 113 -19.09 23.41 23.67
N ALA A 114 -20.41 23.42 23.81
CA ALA A 114 -21.35 23.39 22.69
C ALA A 114 -21.65 24.81 22.16
N GLY A 115 -22.08 24.89 20.89
CA GLY A 115 -22.47 26.13 20.23
C GLY A 115 -21.32 26.97 19.66
N VAL A 116 -20.10 26.43 19.66
CA VAL A 116 -18.89 27.06 19.08
C VAL A 116 -18.15 26.07 18.18
N SER A 117 -17.34 26.55 17.25
CA SER A 117 -16.40 25.70 16.50
C SER A 117 -15.12 25.45 17.29
N TYR A 118 -14.36 24.42 16.91
CA TYR A 118 -12.98 24.25 17.40
C TYR A 118 -12.13 25.49 17.05
N PRO A 119 -11.12 25.85 17.87
CA PRO A 119 -10.26 27.00 17.58
C PRO A 119 -9.67 26.94 16.17
N ASN A 120 -9.64 28.07 15.47
CA ASN A 120 -9.10 28.23 14.12
C ASN A 120 -9.82 27.42 13.02
N THR A 121 -11.01 26.88 13.32
CA THR A 121 -11.81 26.13 12.33
C THR A 121 -12.97 26.94 11.78
N ARG A 122 -13.43 26.58 10.57
CA ARG A 122 -14.54 27.26 9.90
C ARG A 122 -15.84 27.14 10.70
N ALA A 123 -16.64 28.21 10.64
CA ALA A 123 -17.84 28.36 11.48
C ALA A 123 -18.94 27.33 11.17
N GLU A 124 -18.98 26.77 9.96
CA GLU A 124 -19.92 25.71 9.59
C GLU A 124 -19.72 24.43 10.41
N TRP A 125 -18.49 24.15 10.87
CA TRP A 125 -18.15 22.97 11.67
C TRP A 125 -18.30 23.22 13.17
N PHE A 126 -19.50 23.62 13.59
CA PHE A 126 -19.80 23.92 14.99
C PHE A 126 -20.06 22.66 15.82
N VAL A 127 -19.66 22.70 17.08
CA VAL A 127 -19.96 21.69 18.11
C VAL A 127 -21.44 21.79 18.48
N GLY A 128 -22.18 20.72 18.25
CA GLY A 128 -23.60 20.61 18.60
C GLY A 128 -23.80 20.29 20.08
N GLU A 129 -23.00 19.36 20.61
CA GLU A 129 -23.09 18.88 22.00
C GLU A 129 -21.69 18.73 22.61
N VAL A 130 -21.58 18.88 23.94
CA VAL A 130 -20.33 18.63 24.67
C VAL A 130 -19.93 17.16 24.49
N GLY A 131 -18.68 16.93 24.12
CA GLY A 131 -18.12 15.61 23.84
C GLY A 131 -18.09 15.22 22.36
N GLU A 132 -18.70 16.01 21.45
CA GLU A 132 -18.58 15.73 20.01
C GLU A 132 -17.12 15.79 19.55
N THR A 133 -16.72 14.82 18.75
CA THR A 133 -15.44 14.78 18.03
C THR A 133 -15.55 15.48 16.68
N MET A 134 -14.40 15.80 16.07
CA MET A 134 -14.36 16.40 14.73
C MET A 134 -15.04 15.50 13.68
N ALA A 135 -14.89 14.17 13.76
CA ALA A 135 -15.55 13.24 12.86
C ALA A 135 -17.07 13.20 13.06
N GLU A 136 -17.55 13.28 14.29
CA GLU A 136 -18.99 13.35 14.59
C GLU A 136 -19.62 14.65 14.07
N ILE A 137 -18.92 15.77 14.20
CA ILE A 137 -19.34 17.06 13.64
C ILE A 137 -19.46 16.95 12.11
N ARG A 138 -18.44 16.45 11.42
CA ARG A 138 -18.49 16.27 9.96
C ARG A 138 -19.60 15.33 9.52
N ALA A 139 -19.74 14.20 10.21
CA ALA A 139 -20.81 13.25 9.93
C ALA A 139 -22.18 13.91 10.08
N ARG A 140 -22.45 14.58 11.21
CA ARG A 140 -23.73 15.26 11.47
C ARG A 140 -24.05 16.31 10.40
N ILE A 141 -23.09 17.14 10.03
CA ILE A 141 -23.30 18.23 9.07
C ILE A 141 -23.50 17.70 7.66
N THR A 142 -22.62 16.81 7.18
CA THR A 142 -22.72 16.28 5.80
C THR A 142 -23.87 15.30 5.64
N CYS A 143 -24.28 14.56 6.68
CA CYS A 143 -25.45 13.68 6.62
C CYS A 143 -26.79 14.41 6.59
N ALA A 144 -26.82 15.73 6.77
CA ALA A 144 -28.00 16.52 6.45
C ALA A 144 -28.29 16.54 4.93
N THR A 145 -27.32 16.20 4.09
CA THR A 145 -27.44 16.15 2.63
C THR A 145 -27.15 14.76 2.06
N ASP A 146 -25.91 14.29 2.15
CA ASP A 146 -25.42 13.15 1.38
C ASP A 146 -24.50 12.21 2.18
N CYS A 147 -24.16 12.56 3.42
CA CYS A 147 -23.22 11.82 4.26
C CYS A 147 -21.82 11.69 3.66
N ALA A 148 -21.38 12.60 2.78
CA ALA A 148 -20.13 12.45 2.04
C ALA A 148 -18.89 12.21 2.93
N SER A 149 -18.85 12.75 4.16
CA SER A 149 -17.70 12.57 5.06
C SER A 149 -17.54 11.15 5.62
N ILE A 150 -18.61 10.35 5.63
CA ILE A 150 -18.59 8.99 6.18
C ILE A 150 -18.68 7.92 5.08
N GLU A 151 -18.75 8.30 3.81
CA GLU A 151 -18.64 7.35 2.70
C GLU A 151 -17.17 6.99 2.48
N PRO A 152 -16.82 5.70 2.37
CA PRO A 152 -15.48 5.31 1.96
C PRO A 152 -15.13 5.86 0.57
N SER A 153 -13.85 6.02 0.32
CA SER A 153 -13.30 6.34 -1.00
C SER A 153 -12.47 5.16 -1.53
N MET A 154 -12.45 4.97 -2.84
CA MET A 154 -11.45 4.07 -3.46
C MET A 154 -10.06 4.70 -3.50
N ASP A 155 -9.98 6.02 -3.37
CA ASP A 155 -8.75 6.80 -3.43
C ASP A 155 -8.39 7.46 -2.10
N LEU A 156 -7.11 7.77 -1.92
CA LEU A 156 -6.63 8.56 -0.80
C LEU A 156 -6.82 10.05 -1.13
N ASN A 157 -7.93 10.62 -0.65
CA ASN A 157 -8.30 12.01 -0.92
C ASN A 157 -8.17 12.85 0.35
N TYR A 158 -7.24 13.81 0.34
CA TYR A 158 -7.10 14.80 1.40
C TYR A 158 -7.64 16.16 0.97
N GLU A 159 -8.47 16.75 1.82
CA GLU A 159 -8.94 18.13 1.71
C GLU A 159 -8.96 18.75 3.11
N ASP A 160 -8.33 19.92 3.27
CA ASP A 160 -8.46 20.71 4.49
C ASP A 160 -9.78 21.48 4.52
N VAL A 161 -10.80 20.79 5.03
CA VAL A 161 -12.13 21.37 5.25
C VAL A 161 -12.21 22.21 6.52
N TRP A 162 -11.23 22.11 7.41
CA TRP A 162 -11.32 22.64 8.78
C TRP A 162 -10.80 24.05 8.90
N THR A 163 -9.67 24.37 8.29
CA THR A 163 -8.98 25.65 8.54
C THR A 163 -9.81 26.84 8.08
N ASP A 164 -10.07 27.77 9.01
CA ASP A 164 -10.46 29.15 8.70
C ASP A 164 -9.18 29.97 8.56
N GLU A 165 -8.85 30.41 7.35
CA GLU A 165 -7.55 31.04 7.08
C GLU A 165 -7.33 32.36 7.84
N ILE A 166 -8.42 33.10 8.11
CA ILE A 166 -8.37 34.37 8.81
C ILE A 166 -8.18 34.13 10.32
N ALA A 167 -8.98 33.23 10.90
CA ALA A 167 -8.87 32.89 12.31
C ALA A 167 -7.54 32.18 12.62
N ALA A 168 -7.09 31.29 11.74
CA ALA A 168 -5.84 30.54 11.88
C ALA A 168 -4.59 31.38 11.56
N GLY A 169 -4.72 32.47 10.80
CA GLY A 169 -3.59 33.27 10.35
C GLY A 169 -2.66 32.53 9.39
N ARG A 170 -3.16 31.49 8.69
CA ARG A 170 -2.43 30.66 7.74
C ARG A 170 -3.37 30.17 6.63
N ALA A 171 -2.82 29.82 5.48
CA ALA A 171 -3.60 29.14 4.44
C ALA A 171 -4.04 27.74 4.90
N ALA A 172 -5.15 27.25 4.35
CA ALA A 172 -5.56 25.86 4.47
C ALA A 172 -4.51 24.94 3.81
N ASP A 173 -4.40 23.70 4.30
CA ASP A 173 -3.43 22.75 3.76
C ASP A 173 -3.81 22.35 2.32
N VAL A 174 -2.78 22.17 1.48
CA VAL A 174 -2.97 21.82 0.07
C VAL A 174 -3.62 20.45 -0.04
N SER A 175 -4.71 20.39 -0.79
CA SER A 175 -5.42 19.15 -1.08
C SER A 175 -4.60 18.27 -2.02
N PHE A 176 -4.67 16.95 -1.82
CA PHE A 176 -4.02 15.98 -2.69
C PHE A 176 -4.90 14.75 -2.86
N SER A 177 -4.68 14.05 -3.97
CA SER A 177 -5.33 12.78 -4.25
C SER A 177 -4.30 11.84 -4.86
N TYR A 178 -4.31 10.59 -4.39
CA TYR A 178 -3.62 9.51 -5.08
C TYR A 178 -4.69 8.63 -5.69
N ALA A 179 -4.98 8.79 -6.98
CA ALA A 179 -6.07 8.08 -7.64
C ALA A 179 -5.56 6.89 -8.45
N TYR A 180 -6.31 5.78 -8.46
CA TYR A 180 -5.99 4.68 -9.39
C TYR A 180 -6.17 5.07 -10.86
N ALA A 181 -6.96 6.12 -11.13
CA ALA A 181 -7.10 6.68 -12.47
C ALA A 181 -5.77 7.24 -13.02
N ASP A 182 -4.80 7.54 -12.15
CA ASP A 182 -3.48 8.06 -12.52
C ASP A 182 -2.45 6.94 -12.80
N LEU A 183 -2.84 5.67 -12.66
CA LEU A 183 -2.01 4.53 -13.04
C LEU A 183 -1.94 4.40 -14.56
N THR A 184 -0.74 4.14 -15.07
CA THR A 184 -0.49 3.77 -16.47
C THR A 184 -0.51 2.25 -16.70
N THR A 185 -0.48 1.48 -15.61
CA THR A 185 -0.60 0.02 -15.57
C THR A 185 -2.04 -0.41 -15.19
N PRO A 186 -2.39 -1.70 -15.32
CA PRO A 186 -3.74 -2.16 -14.99
C PRO A 186 -4.14 -1.77 -13.56
N PRO A 187 -5.27 -1.06 -13.36
CA PRO A 187 -5.70 -0.66 -12.03
C PRO A 187 -6.27 -1.85 -11.26
N PRO A 188 -6.08 -1.93 -9.93
CA PRO A 188 -6.51 -3.05 -9.10
C PRO A 188 -8.01 -3.04 -8.76
N THR A 189 -8.82 -2.29 -9.50
CA THR A 189 -10.27 -2.21 -9.29
C THR A 189 -10.99 -1.90 -10.59
N SER A 190 -12.32 -2.09 -10.59
CA SER A 190 -13.14 -1.83 -11.77
C SER A 190 -13.25 -0.33 -12.07
N LEU A 191 -13.43 0.02 -13.35
CA LEU A 191 -13.65 1.41 -13.78
C LEU A 191 -14.82 2.09 -13.05
N ASN A 192 -15.88 1.34 -12.75
CA ASN A 192 -17.02 1.87 -12.01
C ASN A 192 -16.61 2.34 -10.60
N CYS A 193 -15.74 1.59 -9.92
CA CYS A 193 -15.27 1.95 -8.59
C CYS A 193 -14.27 3.11 -8.58
N MET A 194 -13.60 3.39 -9.70
CA MET A 194 -12.71 4.55 -9.84
C MET A 194 -13.45 5.83 -10.25
N THR A 195 -14.55 5.71 -10.99
CA THR A 195 -15.20 6.87 -11.64
C THR A 195 -16.53 7.28 -11.04
N GLN A 196 -17.14 6.41 -10.23
CA GLN A 196 -18.44 6.66 -9.60
C GLN A 196 -18.27 6.77 -8.08
N PRO A 197 -19.26 7.36 -7.37
CA PRO A 197 -19.31 7.30 -5.92
C PRO A 197 -19.15 5.86 -5.42
N TRP A 198 -18.46 5.71 -4.30
CA TRP A 198 -18.18 4.40 -3.73
C TRP A 198 -19.47 3.60 -3.51
N ALA A 199 -19.40 2.32 -3.84
CA ALA A 199 -20.49 1.36 -3.64
C ALA A 199 -20.03 0.21 -2.75
N SER A 200 -20.96 -0.39 -2.01
CA SER A 200 -20.64 -1.46 -1.04
C SER A 200 -19.94 -2.70 -1.61
N ASN A 201 -20.01 -2.90 -2.93
CA ASN A 201 -19.34 -3.96 -3.68
C ASN A 201 -17.98 -3.54 -4.28
N CYS A 202 -17.55 -2.28 -4.14
CA CYS A 202 -16.25 -1.85 -4.63
C CYS A 202 -15.10 -2.44 -3.82
N ARG A 203 -14.14 -3.03 -4.51
CA ARG A 203 -12.96 -3.68 -3.93
C ARG A 203 -11.73 -3.35 -4.75
N THR A 204 -10.62 -3.14 -4.06
CA THR A 204 -9.29 -3.24 -4.63
C THR A 204 -8.78 -4.66 -4.42
N VAL A 205 -8.41 -5.33 -5.51
CA VAL A 205 -7.78 -6.65 -5.53
C VAL A 205 -6.40 -6.48 -6.14
N ILE A 206 -5.33 -6.77 -5.40
CA ILE A 206 -3.97 -6.60 -5.89
C ILE A 206 -3.28 -7.96 -6.03
N ASN A 207 -3.29 -8.51 -7.24
CA ASN A 207 -2.45 -9.65 -7.63
C ASN A 207 -1.08 -9.15 -8.13
N TYR A 208 -0.01 -9.85 -7.80
CA TYR A 208 1.35 -9.48 -8.20
C TYR A 208 1.49 -9.41 -9.72
N GLU A 209 1.15 -10.49 -10.43
CA GLU A 209 1.33 -10.59 -11.88
C GLU A 209 0.57 -9.50 -12.64
N THR A 210 -0.66 -9.22 -12.23
CA THR A 210 -1.55 -8.31 -12.96
C THR A 210 -1.28 -6.85 -12.67
N HIS A 211 -0.92 -6.51 -11.43
CA HIS A 211 -0.93 -5.11 -10.98
C HIS A 211 0.46 -4.59 -10.56
N ILE A 212 1.34 -5.47 -10.06
CA ILE A 212 2.65 -5.07 -9.54
C ILE A 212 3.74 -5.27 -10.58
N HIS A 213 3.79 -6.47 -11.17
CA HIS A 213 4.81 -6.83 -12.16
C HIS A 213 4.88 -5.87 -13.37
N PRO A 214 3.75 -5.38 -13.93
CA PRO A 214 3.79 -4.45 -15.06
C PRO A 214 4.46 -3.10 -14.74
N LEU A 215 4.58 -2.72 -13.46
CA LEU A 215 5.25 -1.48 -13.06
C LEU A 215 6.73 -1.48 -13.47
N TRP A 216 7.38 -2.64 -13.53
CA TRP A 216 8.82 -2.75 -13.78
C TRP A 216 9.20 -2.43 -15.22
N ALA A 217 8.34 -2.80 -16.17
CA ALA A 217 8.48 -2.51 -17.59
C ALA A 217 7.74 -1.22 -18.03
N ALA A 218 6.99 -0.58 -17.12
CA ALA A 218 6.23 0.62 -17.45
C ALA A 218 7.15 1.76 -17.94
N PRO A 219 6.86 2.38 -19.11
CA PRO A 219 7.64 3.48 -19.63
C PRO A 219 7.42 4.75 -18.80
N ARG A 220 8.51 5.39 -18.37
CA ARG A 220 8.52 6.66 -17.65
C ARG A 220 9.18 7.72 -18.53
N PRO A 221 8.43 8.64 -19.15
CA PRO A 221 9.00 9.66 -20.04
C PRO A 221 10.02 10.53 -19.31
N VAL A 222 11.18 10.74 -19.92
CA VAL A 222 12.15 11.75 -19.45
C VAL A 222 11.68 13.10 -19.98
N LEU A 223 11.51 14.07 -19.08
CA LEU A 223 11.01 15.40 -19.43
C LEU A 223 12.11 16.46 -19.27
N ASP A 224 12.13 17.43 -20.19
CA ASP A 224 13.00 18.60 -20.12
C ASP A 224 12.51 19.60 -19.04
N SER A 225 13.26 20.70 -18.85
CA SER A 225 12.91 21.73 -17.86
C SER A 225 11.61 22.49 -18.15
N LEU A 226 11.03 22.30 -19.33
CA LEU A 226 9.76 22.87 -19.76
C LEU A 226 8.61 21.84 -19.73
N GLY A 227 8.89 20.60 -19.30
CA GLY A 227 7.92 19.51 -19.21
C GLY A 227 7.65 18.78 -20.52
N ASN A 228 8.46 18.98 -21.57
CA ASN A 228 8.32 18.24 -22.82
C ASN A 228 9.18 16.97 -22.80
N PRO A 229 8.76 15.88 -23.49
CA PRO A 229 9.59 14.69 -23.59
C PRO A 229 10.95 14.99 -24.24
N GLU A 230 12.03 14.61 -23.57
CA GLU A 230 13.36 14.59 -24.16
C GLU A 230 13.41 13.54 -25.27
N LEU A 231 14.12 13.83 -26.36
CA LEU A 231 14.22 12.94 -27.52
C LEU A 231 15.61 12.31 -27.62
N ASP A 232 15.67 11.05 -28.03
CA ASP A 232 16.91 10.37 -28.37
C ASP A 232 17.52 10.91 -29.69
N ALA A 233 18.69 10.37 -30.07
CA ALA A 233 19.38 10.78 -31.31
C ALA A 233 18.58 10.52 -32.59
N ASN A 234 17.52 9.70 -32.53
CA ASN A 234 16.64 9.33 -33.63
C ASN A 234 15.31 10.09 -33.59
N GLY A 235 15.09 10.96 -32.59
CA GLY A 235 13.88 11.76 -32.43
C GLY A 235 12.74 11.04 -31.70
N PHE A 236 12.99 9.92 -31.02
CA PHE A 236 11.99 9.23 -30.20
C PHE A 236 12.05 9.68 -28.73
N PRO A 237 10.91 9.79 -28.02
CA PRO A 237 10.89 10.12 -26.60
C PRO A 237 11.74 9.16 -25.77
N LEU A 238 12.65 9.72 -24.97
CA LEU A 238 13.42 8.99 -23.98
C LEU A 238 12.51 8.49 -22.88
N THR A 239 12.71 7.24 -22.47
CA THR A 239 11.96 6.63 -21.38
C THR A 239 12.84 5.81 -20.46
N ASN A 240 12.62 5.96 -19.16
CA ASN A 240 13.19 5.11 -18.14
C ASN A 240 12.22 3.94 -17.87
N THR A 241 12.76 2.74 -17.75
CA THR A 241 12.07 1.58 -17.17
C THR A 241 12.94 1.01 -16.05
N CYS A 242 12.35 0.34 -15.06
CA CYS A 242 13.15 -0.31 -14.01
C CYS A 242 14.06 -1.39 -14.61
N THR A 243 13.54 -2.11 -15.61
CA THR A 243 14.25 -3.14 -16.36
C THR A 243 15.39 -2.58 -17.24
N ASN A 244 15.59 -1.27 -17.37
CA ASN A 244 16.78 -0.73 -18.02
C ASN A 244 18.06 -1.01 -17.21
N CYS A 245 17.94 -1.22 -15.89
CA CYS A 245 19.07 -1.48 -14.97
C CYS A 245 18.89 -2.79 -14.17
N HIS A 246 17.66 -3.16 -13.85
CA HIS A 246 17.31 -4.32 -13.03
C HIS A 246 17.01 -5.55 -13.91
N THR A 247 18.02 -6.04 -14.63
CA THR A 247 17.93 -7.25 -15.48
C THR A 247 19.33 -7.85 -15.68
N PRO A 248 19.45 -9.18 -15.88
CA PRO A 248 20.73 -9.87 -16.02
C PRO A 248 21.42 -9.67 -17.37
N ILE A 249 20.81 -8.92 -18.30
CA ILE A 249 21.38 -8.63 -19.63
C ILE A 249 21.31 -7.13 -19.93
N ASP A 250 22.33 -6.59 -20.58
CA ASP A 250 22.29 -5.22 -21.08
C ASP A 250 21.59 -5.09 -22.44
N ASP A 251 21.53 -3.86 -22.96
CA ASP A 251 20.93 -3.52 -24.24
C ASP A 251 21.73 -4.04 -25.45
N GLN A 252 22.96 -4.53 -25.25
CA GLN A 252 23.74 -5.30 -26.23
C GLN A 252 23.61 -6.82 -26.05
N ALA A 253 22.69 -7.28 -25.20
CA ALA A 253 22.50 -8.68 -24.83
C ALA A 253 23.73 -9.34 -24.17
N ALA A 254 24.63 -8.55 -23.59
CA ALA A 254 25.74 -9.08 -22.80
C ALA A 254 25.28 -9.32 -21.35
N PRO A 255 25.75 -10.40 -20.70
CA PRO A 255 25.43 -10.66 -19.31
C PRO A 255 25.96 -9.54 -18.39
N ARG A 256 25.13 -9.13 -17.43
CA ARG A 256 25.48 -8.17 -16.39
C ARG A 256 24.87 -8.58 -15.06
N VAL A 257 25.48 -8.13 -13.96
CA VAL A 257 24.83 -8.23 -12.64
C VAL A 257 23.71 -7.18 -12.58
N PRO A 258 22.46 -7.58 -12.29
CA PRO A 258 21.36 -6.63 -12.11
C PRO A 258 21.71 -5.56 -11.06
N ALA A 259 21.41 -4.30 -11.36
CA ALA A 259 21.75 -3.19 -10.46
C ALA A 259 21.18 -3.43 -9.06
N GLY A 260 22.03 -3.29 -8.03
CA GLY A 260 21.60 -3.48 -6.64
C GLY A 260 21.28 -4.93 -6.26
N GLN A 261 21.72 -5.93 -7.06
CA GLN A 261 21.41 -7.34 -6.86
C GLN A 261 19.89 -7.55 -6.83
N LEU A 262 19.20 -7.00 -7.82
CA LEU A 262 17.75 -7.07 -7.94
C LEU A 262 17.39 -7.22 -9.42
N ASP A 263 16.90 -8.40 -9.77
CA ASP A 263 16.34 -8.68 -11.09
C ASP A 263 14.84 -8.41 -11.10
N LEU A 264 14.40 -7.47 -11.95
CA LEU A 264 12.98 -7.15 -12.14
C LEU A 264 12.49 -7.55 -13.53
N SER A 265 13.27 -8.34 -14.26
CA SER A 265 12.90 -8.82 -15.59
C SER A 265 11.72 -9.80 -15.57
N ASP A 266 11.11 -9.97 -16.74
CA ASP A 266 10.09 -10.99 -16.96
C ASP A 266 10.68 -12.40 -16.85
N GLY A 267 9.81 -13.36 -16.51
CA GLY A 267 10.16 -14.78 -16.48
C GLY A 267 9.82 -15.44 -15.17
N LEU A 268 9.60 -16.76 -15.23
CA LEU A 268 9.35 -17.57 -14.03
C LEU A 268 10.64 -17.73 -13.23
N SER A 269 10.50 -17.79 -11.91
CA SER A 269 11.63 -17.99 -11.04
C SER A 269 12.14 -19.43 -11.12
N PRO A 270 13.47 -19.64 -11.11
CA PRO A 270 14.04 -20.99 -11.00
C PRO A 270 13.77 -21.65 -9.64
N ASP A 271 13.50 -20.86 -8.59
CA ASP A 271 13.24 -21.37 -7.23
C ASP A 271 11.80 -21.82 -7.01
N GLU A 272 10.86 -21.19 -7.71
CA GLU A 272 9.43 -21.48 -7.64
C GLU A 272 8.79 -21.12 -8.99
N ALA A 273 8.48 -22.14 -9.78
CA ALA A 273 8.01 -21.97 -11.14
C ALA A 273 6.61 -21.33 -11.22
N ASP A 274 5.85 -21.36 -10.12
CA ASP A 274 4.55 -20.69 -10.02
C ASP A 274 4.68 -19.16 -9.82
N HIS A 275 5.89 -18.63 -9.59
CA HIS A 275 6.14 -17.22 -9.36
C HIS A 275 7.00 -16.60 -10.45
N PHE A 276 6.75 -15.33 -10.81
CA PHE A 276 7.74 -14.54 -11.52
C PHE A 276 9.01 -14.32 -10.68
N ASN A 277 10.16 -14.27 -11.36
CA ASN A 277 11.46 -14.07 -10.70
C ASN A 277 11.47 -12.78 -9.86
N ALA A 278 10.99 -11.68 -10.45
CA ALA A 278 10.88 -10.38 -9.79
C ALA A 278 10.09 -10.41 -8.47
N TYR A 279 9.06 -11.27 -8.32
CA TYR A 279 8.35 -11.43 -7.05
C TYR A 279 9.27 -11.98 -5.96
N ARG A 280 10.10 -12.96 -6.32
CA ARG A 280 11.02 -13.61 -5.41
C ARG A 280 12.17 -12.69 -5.03
N GLU A 281 12.75 -12.02 -6.01
CA GLU A 281 13.81 -11.01 -5.87
C GLU A 281 13.43 -9.89 -4.89
N LEU A 282 12.18 -9.43 -4.93
CA LEU A 282 11.69 -8.38 -4.04
C LEU A 282 11.51 -8.85 -2.59
N LEU A 283 11.03 -10.08 -2.38
CA LEU A 283 10.49 -10.53 -1.10
C LEU A 283 11.30 -11.62 -0.41
N PHE A 284 12.24 -12.26 -1.10
CA PHE A 284 13.03 -13.38 -0.59
C PHE A 284 14.52 -13.04 -0.57
N PRO A 285 15.29 -13.63 0.37
CA PRO A 285 16.74 -13.55 0.29
C PRO A 285 17.23 -14.23 -0.98
N ASP A 286 18.29 -13.69 -1.55
CA ASP A 286 18.97 -14.24 -2.73
C ASP A 286 20.50 -14.28 -2.47
N ASN A 287 21.27 -14.80 -3.41
CA ASN A 287 22.72 -14.78 -3.40
C ASN A 287 23.27 -13.58 -4.19
N GLU A 288 24.30 -12.92 -3.67
CA GLU A 288 25.01 -11.87 -4.38
C GLU A 288 25.64 -12.45 -5.65
N GLN A 289 25.40 -11.82 -6.79
CA GLN A 289 25.94 -12.22 -8.07
C GLN A 289 27.18 -11.40 -8.45
N GLU A 290 28.10 -12.02 -9.17
CA GLU A 290 29.26 -11.37 -9.80
C GLU A 290 29.39 -11.78 -11.26
N LEU A 291 30.02 -10.91 -12.06
CA LEU A 291 30.37 -11.22 -13.45
C LEU A 291 31.77 -11.83 -13.46
N ASN A 292 31.87 -13.12 -13.76
CA ASN A 292 33.13 -13.83 -13.87
C ASN A 292 33.30 -14.45 -15.26
N MET A 293 34.37 -14.10 -15.95
CA MET A 293 34.66 -14.56 -17.32
C MET A 293 33.49 -14.39 -18.31
N GLY A 294 32.67 -13.35 -18.14
CA GLY A 294 31.53 -13.05 -18.99
C GLY A 294 30.25 -13.83 -18.69
N ALA A 295 30.20 -14.56 -17.57
CA ALA A 295 28.99 -15.20 -17.06
C ALA A 295 28.62 -14.64 -15.68
N VAL A 296 27.32 -14.49 -15.44
CA VAL A 296 26.78 -14.15 -14.12
C VAL A 296 26.75 -15.43 -13.28
N GLN A 297 27.32 -15.37 -12.09
CA GLN A 297 27.36 -16.48 -11.14
C GLN A 297 27.25 -15.98 -9.70
N ASP A 298 26.86 -16.84 -8.79
CA ASP A 298 26.86 -16.53 -7.36
C ASP A 298 28.28 -16.26 -6.87
N ARG A 299 28.43 -15.14 -6.15
CA ARG A 299 29.67 -14.75 -5.51
C ARG A 299 29.92 -15.66 -4.32
N LEU A 300 31.06 -16.33 -4.35
CA LEU A 300 31.53 -17.20 -3.30
C LEU A 300 32.60 -16.52 -2.45
N VAL A 301 32.46 -16.61 -1.13
CA VAL A 301 33.46 -16.15 -0.15
C VAL A 301 33.89 -17.29 0.75
N GLN A 302 35.15 -17.25 1.19
CA GLN A 302 35.67 -18.26 2.10
C GLN A 302 35.10 -18.07 3.52
N ALA A 303 34.34 -19.04 4.01
CA ALA A 303 33.83 -19.08 5.38
C ALA A 303 34.76 -19.81 6.36
N GLY A 304 35.69 -20.61 5.86
CA GLY A 304 36.61 -21.39 6.69
C GLY A 304 37.55 -22.26 5.87
N VAL A 305 38.18 -23.23 6.52
CA VAL A 305 38.94 -24.31 5.89
C VAL A 305 38.46 -25.66 6.40
N ASP A 306 38.50 -26.69 5.56
CA ASP A 306 38.20 -28.08 5.95
C ASP A 306 39.36 -28.72 6.73
N GLU A 307 39.21 -29.99 7.10
CA GLU A 307 40.22 -30.75 7.86
C GLU A 307 41.56 -30.90 7.10
N ASP A 308 41.53 -30.78 5.77
CA ASP A 308 42.70 -30.86 4.88
C ASP A 308 43.29 -29.48 4.56
N GLY A 309 42.70 -28.39 5.09
CA GLY A 309 43.14 -27.01 4.88
C GLY A 309 42.62 -26.35 3.59
N ASN A 310 41.70 -26.99 2.86
CA ASN A 310 41.08 -26.40 1.66
C ASN A 310 40.01 -25.37 2.05
N PRO A 311 39.83 -24.29 1.27
CA PRO A 311 38.84 -23.27 1.57
C PRO A 311 37.41 -23.82 1.44
N ILE A 312 36.58 -23.57 2.46
CA ILE A 312 35.13 -23.79 2.40
C ILE A 312 34.50 -22.50 1.86
N LEU A 313 33.86 -22.59 0.70
CA LEU A 313 33.20 -21.48 0.04
C LEU A 313 31.70 -21.48 0.34
N VAL A 314 31.15 -20.30 0.61
CA VAL A 314 29.71 -20.07 0.82
C VAL A 314 29.23 -18.87 -0.01
N THR A 315 27.95 -18.83 -0.31
CA THR A 315 27.32 -17.70 -0.99
C THR A 315 27.18 -16.51 -0.02
N VAL A 316 27.16 -15.30 -0.59
CA VAL A 316 26.88 -14.08 0.17
C VAL A 316 25.40 -13.75 0.06
N THR A 317 24.69 -13.68 1.18
CA THR A 317 23.25 -13.40 1.16
C THR A 317 22.93 -11.93 0.87
N VAL A 318 22.06 -11.70 -0.10
CA VAL A 318 21.37 -10.43 -0.36
C VAL A 318 20.01 -10.47 0.34
N ASN A 319 19.75 -9.49 1.19
CA ASN A 319 18.46 -9.38 1.86
C ASN A 319 17.38 -8.81 0.91
N PRO A 320 16.11 -9.24 1.05
CA PRO A 320 15.02 -8.73 0.21
C PRO A 320 14.89 -7.20 0.31
N SER A 321 14.48 -6.57 -0.79
CA SER A 321 14.29 -5.11 -0.87
C SER A 321 12.96 -4.67 -0.23
N MET A 322 11.98 -5.57 -0.19
CA MET A 322 10.64 -5.34 0.35
C MET A 322 10.26 -6.35 1.43
N ARG A 323 9.26 -5.97 2.22
CA ARG A 323 8.80 -6.70 3.40
C ARG A 323 7.28 -6.76 3.46
N VAL A 324 6.74 -7.93 3.79
CA VAL A 324 5.29 -8.17 3.96
C VAL A 324 4.71 -7.44 5.17
N GLU A 325 5.59 -6.91 6.03
CA GLU A 325 5.27 -6.01 7.12
C GLU A 325 4.86 -4.62 6.62
N GLY A 326 5.01 -4.26 5.35
CA GLY A 326 4.50 -3.00 4.78
C GLY A 326 5.57 -2.07 4.22
N ALA A 327 5.13 -0.96 3.62
CA ALA A 327 6.02 0.04 2.99
C ALA A 327 7.04 0.64 3.98
N ASN A 328 6.61 0.97 5.20
CA ASN A 328 7.48 1.51 6.25
C ASN A 328 8.57 0.52 6.72
N ALA A 329 8.37 -0.79 6.52
CA ALA A 329 9.38 -1.82 6.78
C ALA A 329 10.31 -2.06 5.57
N SER A 330 10.02 -1.42 4.43
CA SER A 330 10.67 -1.64 3.13
C SER A 330 11.53 -0.46 2.71
N SER A 331 12.24 0.16 3.67
CA SER A 331 13.04 1.36 3.43
C SER A 331 14.15 1.15 2.39
N ARG A 332 14.72 -0.06 2.26
CA ARG A 332 15.70 -0.39 1.21
C ARG A 332 15.18 -0.07 -0.19
N PHE A 333 13.88 -0.29 -0.43
CA PHE A 333 13.20 0.02 -1.67
C PHE A 333 12.69 1.48 -1.71
N PHE A 334 11.79 1.86 -0.80
CA PHE A 334 11.10 3.16 -0.87
C PHE A 334 12.05 4.35 -0.76
N SER A 335 13.14 4.25 0.01
CA SER A 335 14.08 5.36 0.16
C SER A 335 14.81 5.72 -1.14
N ARG A 336 14.67 4.94 -2.21
CA ARG A 336 15.29 5.25 -3.51
C ARG A 336 14.48 6.24 -4.33
N PHE A 337 13.18 6.34 -4.04
CA PHE A 337 12.21 7.20 -4.74
C PHE A 337 11.97 8.53 -4.03
N GLU A 338 12.64 8.76 -2.90
CA GLU A 338 12.59 10.03 -2.18
C GLU A 338 13.33 11.13 -2.95
N ALA A 339 12.96 12.38 -2.67
CA ALA A 339 13.55 13.55 -3.29
C ALA A 339 15.09 13.54 -3.22
N GLY A 340 15.75 13.75 -4.36
CA GLY A 340 17.20 13.76 -4.51
C GLY A 340 17.88 12.38 -4.47
N GLN A 341 17.13 11.29 -4.47
CA GLN A 341 17.68 9.93 -4.52
C GLN A 341 17.75 9.40 -5.95
N SER A 342 18.39 8.23 -6.11
CA SER A 342 18.67 7.60 -7.41
C SER A 342 17.46 7.36 -8.32
N HIS A 343 16.26 7.25 -7.77
CA HIS A 343 15.03 6.97 -8.49
C HIS A 343 13.97 8.06 -8.22
N ASP A 344 14.39 9.26 -7.81
CA ASP A 344 13.49 10.40 -7.62
C ASP A 344 12.68 10.67 -8.90
N GLY A 345 11.36 10.78 -8.76
CA GLY A 345 10.43 10.96 -9.88
C GLY A 345 10.21 9.75 -10.79
N TYR A 346 10.77 8.57 -10.47
CA TYR A 346 10.57 7.38 -11.31
C TYR A 346 9.18 6.76 -11.09
N LEU A 347 8.72 6.67 -9.85
CA LEU A 347 7.37 6.19 -9.54
C LEU A 347 6.44 7.36 -9.26
N SER A 348 5.25 7.34 -9.88
CA SER A 348 4.18 8.26 -9.52
C SER A 348 3.66 7.97 -8.11
N ASP A 349 2.93 8.93 -7.53
CA ASP A 349 2.32 8.73 -6.21
C ASP A 349 1.29 7.58 -6.22
N ALA A 350 0.55 7.40 -7.33
CA ALA A 350 -0.36 6.28 -7.49
C ALA A 350 0.37 4.92 -7.56
N GLU A 351 1.53 4.84 -8.23
CA GLU A 351 2.34 3.62 -8.27
C GLU A 351 2.96 3.30 -6.89
N LYS A 352 3.49 4.31 -6.18
CA LYS A 352 4.00 4.15 -4.81
C LYS A 352 2.90 3.67 -3.86
N ARG A 353 1.71 4.27 -3.96
CA ARG A 353 0.51 3.84 -3.23
C ARG A 353 0.17 2.38 -3.50
N LEU A 354 0.13 1.95 -4.76
CA LEU A 354 -0.20 0.57 -5.13
C LEU A 354 0.78 -0.44 -4.51
N LEU A 355 2.08 -0.14 -4.57
CA LEU A 355 3.11 -0.96 -3.93
C LEU A 355 2.94 -1.01 -2.41
N ALA A 356 2.67 0.13 -1.78
CA ALA A 356 2.46 0.19 -0.33
C ALA A 356 1.23 -0.63 0.10
N GLU A 357 0.12 -0.51 -0.63
CA GLU A 357 -1.10 -1.27 -0.40
C GLU A 357 -0.85 -2.78 -0.49
N TRP A 358 -0.15 -3.22 -1.54
CA TRP A 358 0.19 -4.62 -1.76
C TRP A 358 1.00 -5.20 -0.59
N LEU A 359 2.07 -4.51 -0.18
CA LEU A 359 2.88 -4.92 0.97
C LEU A 359 2.05 -4.93 2.26
N ASP A 360 1.22 -3.91 2.47
CA ASP A 360 0.39 -3.79 3.66
C ASP A 360 -0.69 -4.85 3.77
N VAL A 361 -1.20 -5.39 2.66
CA VAL A 361 -2.11 -6.55 2.69
C VAL A 361 -1.37 -7.89 2.75
N GLY A 362 -0.04 -7.90 2.62
CA GLY A 362 0.82 -9.06 2.89
C GLY A 362 1.62 -9.54 1.69
N ALA A 363 1.71 -8.72 0.64
CA ALA A 363 2.43 -9.02 -0.61
C ALA A 363 2.04 -10.39 -1.19
N GLN A 364 0.73 -10.70 -1.16
CA GLN A 364 0.24 -11.97 -1.69
C GLN A 364 0.52 -12.03 -3.20
N TYR A 365 0.74 -13.25 -3.70
CA TYR A 365 0.90 -13.46 -5.13
C TYR A 365 -0.45 -13.26 -5.85
N TYR A 366 -1.51 -13.90 -5.36
CA TYR A 366 -2.90 -13.59 -5.69
C TYR A 366 -3.70 -13.20 -4.45
N ASN A 367 -4.60 -12.23 -4.62
CA ASN A 367 -5.60 -11.83 -3.62
C ASN A 367 -7.02 -12.20 -4.02
N ASN A 368 -7.22 -12.82 -5.18
CA ASN A 368 -8.49 -13.39 -5.60
C ASN A 368 -8.26 -14.86 -6.01
N PRO A 369 -8.93 -15.83 -5.35
CA PRO A 369 -8.71 -17.25 -5.63
C PRO A 369 -9.09 -17.63 -7.06
N PHE A 370 -10.04 -16.92 -7.68
CA PHE A 370 -10.47 -17.21 -9.04
C PHE A 370 -9.53 -16.69 -10.13
N ASP A 371 -8.52 -15.89 -9.76
CA ASP A 371 -7.47 -15.44 -10.68
C ASP A 371 -6.28 -16.41 -10.70
N VAL A 372 -6.25 -17.40 -9.80
CA VAL A 372 -5.20 -18.42 -9.72
C VAL A 372 -5.36 -19.40 -10.87
N PRO A 373 -4.34 -19.60 -11.73
CA PRO A 373 -4.38 -20.59 -12.81
C PRO A 373 -4.75 -21.98 -12.28
N GLN A 374 -5.75 -22.62 -12.91
CA GLN A 374 -6.21 -23.97 -12.56
C GLN A 374 -5.63 -24.97 -13.57
N ASN A 375 -5.27 -26.16 -13.08
CA ASN A 375 -4.72 -27.25 -13.90
C ASN A 375 -5.80 -28.08 -14.61
#